data_AF-A0A2P6MCG3-F1
#
_entry.id   AF-A0A2P6MCG3-F1
#
_cell.length_a   1.000
_cell.length_b   1.000
_cell.length_c   1.000
_cell.angle_alpha   90.00
_cell.angle_beta   90.00
_cell.angle_gamma   90.00
#
_symmetry.space_group_name_H-M   'P 1'
#
loop_
_entity.id
_entity.type
_entity.pdbx_description
1 polymer ?
#
loop_
_entity_poly.entity_id
_entity_poly.type
_entity_poly.pdbx_seq_one_letter_code
_entity_poly.pdbx_strand_id
1 'polypeptide(L)' 'MEVVMNVTRKCLLLAVLVLPAACAGTSETRVSAESHYDTDYISAVEYVAYKRGVRVFWVNPPNERIED' A
#
# COMPACT_ATOMS: atom_id res chain seq x y z
N MET A 1 -12.89 43.78 27.12
CA MET A 1 -13.31 42.83 26.07
C MET A 1 -12.15 42.24 25.26
N GLU A 2 -10.90 42.69 25.42
CA GLU A 2 -9.76 42.19 24.65
C GLU A 2 -9.18 40.86 25.16
N VAL A 3 -9.28 40.60 26.47
CA VAL A 3 -8.76 39.37 27.10
C VAL A 3 -9.51 38.12 26.64
N VAL A 4 -10.84 38.22 26.48
CA VAL A 4 -11.70 37.09 26.08
C VAL A 4 -11.37 36.63 24.66
N MET A 5 -11.20 37.57 23.72
CA MET A 5 -10.92 37.27 22.32
C MET A 5 -9.54 36.61 22.09
N ASN A 6 -8.60 36.86 23.00
CA ASN A 6 -7.25 36.29 22.94
C ASN A 6 -7.19 34.86 23.53
N VAL A 7 -8.06 34.55 24.50
CA VAL A 7 -8.20 33.19 25.06
C VAL A 7 -8.88 32.27 24.04
N THR A 8 -9.96 32.72 23.41
CA THR A 8 -10.70 31.94 22.40
C THR A 8 -9.82 31.61 21.19
N ARG A 9 -9.01 32.55 20.70
CA ARG A 9 -8.04 32.31 19.61
C ARG A 9 -6.98 31.27 19.98
N LYS A 10 -6.45 31.30 21.21
CA LYS A 10 -5.43 30.35 21.67
C LYS A 10 -5.99 28.93 21.82
N CYS A 11 -7.22 28.79 22.32
CA CYS A 11 -7.89 27.48 22.42
C CYS A 11 -8.16 26.87 21.04
N LEU A 12 -8.54 27.69 20.05
CA LEU A 12 -8.83 27.22 18.69
C LEU A 12 -7.56 26.76 17.97
N LEU A 13 -6.42 27.43 18.20
CA LEU A 13 -5.13 27.01 17.65
C LEU A 13 -4.62 25.70 18.27
N LEU A 14 -4.88 25.46 19.57
CA LEU A 14 -4.50 24.21 20.23
C LEU A 14 -5.29 23.00 19.71
N ALA A 15 -6.56 23.17 19.36
CA ALA A 15 -7.39 22.08 18.86
C ALA A 15 -6.96 21.59 17.46
N VAL A 16 -6.49 22.49 16.58
CA VAL A 16 -6.08 22.17 15.20
C VAL A 16 -4.80 21.35 15.15
N LEU A 17 -3.91 21.47 16.14
CA LEU A 17 -2.61 20.80 16.15
C LEU A 17 -2.65 19.34 16.64
N VAL A 18 -3.71 18.91 17.34
CA VAL A 18 -3.78 17.58 17.97
C VAL A 18 -4.52 16.54 17.08
N LEU A 19 -5.19 16.99 16.02
CA LEU A 19 -6.01 16.12 15.17
C LEU A 19 -5.28 15.17 14.19
N PRO A 20 -4.01 15.35 13.75
CA PRO A 20 -3.48 14.47 12.70
C PRO A 20 -2.89 13.14 13.21
N ALA A 21 -2.82 12.90 14.53
CA ALA A 21 -2.14 11.72 15.08
C ALA A 21 -2.96 10.40 15.00
N ALA A 22 -4.23 10.45 14.58
CA ALA A 22 -5.09 9.26 14.50
C ALA A 22 -5.02 8.52 13.15
N CYS A 23 -4.26 9.01 12.17
CA CYS A 23 -4.07 8.35 10.87
C CYS A 23 -2.87 7.39 10.81
N ALA A 24 -2.32 6.97 11.96
CA ALA A 24 -1.40 5.83 12.00
C ALA A 24 -2.23 4.54 11.85
N GLY A 25 -2.64 4.25 10.62
CA GLY A 25 -3.33 3.02 10.26
C GLY A 25 -2.55 1.81 10.72
N THR A 26 -3.25 0.87 11.34
CA THR A 26 -2.73 -0.44 11.73
C THR A 26 -2.08 -1.09 10.52
N SER A 27 -0.75 -1.19 10.53
CA SER A 27 -0.03 -1.97 9.54
C SER A 27 -0.29 -3.43 9.86
N GLU A 28 -1.27 -4.04 9.20
CA GLU A 28 -1.40 -5.49 9.19
C GLU A 28 -0.12 -6.05 8.58
N THR A 29 0.76 -6.59 9.42
CA THR A 29 1.85 -7.44 8.95
C THR A 29 1.23 -8.71 8.40
N ARG A 30 0.85 -8.66 7.12
CA ARG A 30 0.56 -9.87 6.36
C ARG A 30 1.85 -10.66 6.35
N VAL A 31 1.88 -11.77 7.08
CA VAL A 31 2.89 -12.81 6.92
C VAL A 31 2.70 -13.32 5.50
N SER A 32 3.40 -12.70 4.55
CA SER A 32 3.54 -13.25 3.21
C SER A 32 4.37 -14.51 3.42
N ALA A 33 3.73 -15.67 3.40
CA ALA A 33 4.45 -16.89 3.10
C ALA A 33 5.20 -16.59 1.79
N GLU A 34 6.53 -16.49 1.83
CA GLU A 34 7.35 -16.25 0.65
C GLU A 34 7.25 -17.49 -0.24
N SER A 35 6.17 -17.55 -1.00
CA SER A 35 6.04 -18.40 -2.15
C SER A 35 7.07 -17.90 -3.17
N HIS A 36 8.21 -18.59 -3.23
CA HIS A 36 9.23 -18.40 -4.25
C HIS A 36 8.62 -18.77 -5.61
N TYR A 37 8.06 -17.77 -6.28
CA TYR A 37 7.60 -17.88 -7.66
C TYR A 37 8.75 -17.56 -8.61
N ASP A 38 8.72 -18.16 -9.79
CA ASP A 38 9.60 -17.80 -10.90
C ASP A 38 9.15 -16.44 -11.47
N THR A 39 9.64 -15.37 -10.87
CA THR A 39 9.32 -13.98 -11.23
C THR A 39 9.78 -13.62 -12.64
N ASP A 40 10.88 -14.23 -13.11
CA ASP A 40 11.44 -13.95 -14.42
C ASP A 40 10.53 -14.52 -15.51
N TYR A 41 10.08 -15.76 -15.33
CA TYR A 41 9.09 -16.36 -16.22
C TYR A 41 7.76 -15.58 -16.19
N ILE A 42 7.24 -15.28 -15.00
CA ILE A 42 5.96 -14.57 -14.84
C ILE A 42 6.01 -13.20 -15.54
N SER A 43 7.07 -12.43 -15.29
CA SER A 43 7.23 -11.10 -15.89
C SER A 43 7.36 -11.16 -17.41
N ALA A 44 8.05 -12.17 -17.96
CA ALA A 44 8.16 -12.37 -19.40
C ALA A 44 6.79 -12.66 -20.04
N VAL A 45 5.98 -13.53 -19.42
CA VAL A 45 4.63 -13.85 -19.91
C VAL A 45 3.72 -12.62 -19.82
N GLU A 46 3.75 -11.89 -18.71
CA GLU A 46 2.94 -10.70 -18.51
C GLU A 46 3.31 -9.58 -19.49
N TYR A 47 4.60 -9.40 -19.78
CA TYR A 47 5.07 -8.43 -20.77
C TYR A 47 4.49 -8.71 -22.16
N VAL A 48 4.55 -9.97 -22.60
CA VAL A 48 4.00 -10.38 -23.91
C VAL A 48 2.47 -10.24 -23.92
N ALA A 49 1.79 -10.62 -22.85
CA ALA A 49 0.33 -10.51 -22.74
C ALA A 49 -0.13 -9.04 -22.80
N TYR A 50 0.56 -8.15 -22.08
CA TYR A 50 0.29 -6.71 -22.11
C TYR A 50 0.41 -6.13 -23.52
N LYS A 51 1.49 -6.47 -24.24
CA LYS A 51 1.69 -6.03 -25.64
C LYS A 51 0.59 -6.53 -26.59
N ARG A 52 -0.13 -7.59 -26.21
CA ARG A 52 -1.25 -8.16 -26.96
C ARG A 52 -2.63 -7.71 -26.46
N GLY A 53 -2.68 -6.83 -25.45
CA GLY A 53 -3.94 -6.39 -24.84
C GLY A 53 -4.64 -7.47 -24.02
N VAL A 54 -3.93 -8.52 -23.60
CA VAL A 54 -4.46 -9.63 -22.80
C VAL A 54 -4.09 -9.42 -21.33
N ARG A 55 -5.05 -9.61 -20.43
CA ARG A 55 -4.83 -9.61 -18.98
C ARG A 55 -4.64 -11.04 -18.47
N VAL A 56 -3.54 -11.29 -17.77
CA VAL A 56 -3.23 -12.59 -17.16
C VAL A 56 -3.62 -12.59 -15.69
N PHE A 57 -4.18 -13.70 -15.21
CA PHE A 57 -4.43 -13.94 -13.80
C PHE A 57 -3.86 -15.32 -13.44
N TRP A 58 -2.91 -15.34 -12.50
CA TRP A 58 -2.24 -16.56 -12.07
C TRP A 58 -3.03 -17.23 -10.95
N VAL A 59 -3.57 -18.43 -11.23
CA VAL A 59 -4.25 -19.26 -10.22
C VAL A 59 -3.26 -20.20 -9.51
N ASN A 60 -2.22 -20.63 -10.22
CA ASN A 60 -1.10 -21.42 -9.69
C ASN A 60 0.19 -21.02 -10.45
N PRO A 61 0.81 -19.88 -10.07
CA PRO A 61 2.04 -19.42 -10.72
C PRO A 61 3.18 -20.45 -10.57
N PRO A 62 4.11 -20.51 -11.55
CA PRO A 62 5.23 -21.45 -11.50
C PRO A 62 6.19 -21.08 -10.37
N ASN A 63 6.64 -22.09 -9.63
CA ASN A 63 7.61 -21.94 -8.55
C ASN A 63 9.05 -22.14 -9.04
N GLU A 64 9.26 -23.10 -9.94
CA GLU A 64 10.58 -23.44 -10.49
C GLU A 64 10.47 -23.79 -11.97
N ARG A 65 11.55 -23.51 -12.71
CA ARG A 65 11.69 -23.88 -14.11
C ARG A 65 12.12 -25.35 -14.21
N ILE A 66 11.27 -26.19 -14.80
CA ILE A 66 11.64 -27.56 -15.14
C ILE A 66 12.42 -27.49 -16.46
N GLU A 67 13.67 -27.94 -16.45
CA GLU A 67 14.46 -28.16 -17.66
C GLU A 67 14.13 -29.57 -18.18
N ASP A 68 13.53 -29.67 -19.37
CA ASP A 68 13.21 -30.91 -20.09
C ASP A 68 14.42 -31.44 -20.89
#